data_AF-A0A0A1DKH0-F1
#
_entry.id   AF-A0A0A1DKH0-F1
#
_cell.length_a   1.000
_cell.length_b   1.000
_cell.length_c   1.000
_cell.angle_alpha   90.00
_cell.angle_beta   90.00
_cell.angle_gamma   90.00
#
_symmetry.space_group_name_H-M   'P 1'
#
loop_
_entity.id
_entity.type
_entity.pdbx_description
1 polymer ?
#
loop_
_entity_poly.entity_id
_entity_poly.type
_entity_poly.pdbx_seq_one_letter_code
_entity_poly.pdbx_strand_id
1 'polypeptide(L)'
;MSRTPRPLVRIVPLLALLALVGSLLALGSVPSTAAAPHRTRVVVKVADCEGCQVFLQQGLRNSWWSSRTHRVRDGKAVFSVPSTRTRGMSIGITGTWEATSPHPSGFQSIVTLRYRGVAAGDEVTAAVARTQRRGSACFAGTSADRVVFRVEARRQRIAGNGGPAVTTLAWASPQAAVLPRTQERVYRGVFGAQDVVPCS
;
A
#
# COMPACT_ATOMS: atom_id res chain seq x y z
N MET A 1 80.56 0.22 17.86
CA MET A 1 79.76 1.26 17.17
C MET A 1 78.98 2.02 18.26
N SER A 2 79.58 2.99 18.95
CA SER A 2 79.76 4.41 18.60
C SER A 2 78.47 5.23 18.43
N ARG A 3 78.24 6.13 19.41
CA ARG A 3 77.74 7.54 19.33
C ARG A 3 76.34 7.74 18.70
N THR A 4 75.40 8.56 19.18
CA THR A 4 75.35 9.69 20.13
C THR A 4 73.87 10.15 20.16
N PRO A 5 73.32 10.64 21.28
CA PRO A 5 72.06 11.40 21.27
C PRO A 5 72.31 12.83 20.76
N ARG A 6 71.35 13.42 20.04
CA ARG A 6 71.36 14.83 19.64
C ARG A 6 70.17 15.60 20.22
N PRO A 7 70.34 16.91 20.49
CA PRO A 7 69.56 17.63 21.47
C PRO A 7 68.40 18.45 20.87
N LEU A 8 67.52 18.82 21.82
CA LEU A 8 66.55 19.91 21.84
C LEU A 8 66.77 21.05 20.83
N VAL A 9 65.68 21.40 20.16
CA VAL A 9 65.47 22.76 19.65
C VAL A 9 64.07 23.22 20.08
N ARG A 10 64.04 24.15 21.03
CA ARG A 10 62.89 25.00 21.35
C ARG A 10 62.78 26.07 20.27
N ILE A 11 61.61 26.24 19.68
CA ILE A 11 61.24 27.48 18.97
C ILE A 11 59.85 27.89 19.46
N VAL A 12 59.84 29.02 20.16
CA VAL A 12 58.66 29.86 20.39
C VAL A 12 58.55 30.80 19.19
N PRO A 13 57.36 30.98 18.61
CA PRO A 13 56.88 32.35 18.41
C PRO A 13 55.38 32.47 18.78
N LEU A 14 55.04 33.43 19.63
CA LEU A 14 54.62 34.77 19.24
C LEU A 14 53.12 34.80 18.89
N LEU A 15 52.32 35.15 19.91
CA LEU A 15 50.96 35.66 19.71
C LEU A 15 51.01 36.84 18.74
N ALA A 16 50.34 36.70 17.60
CA ALA A 16 49.89 37.83 16.80
C ALA A 16 48.36 37.86 16.84
N LEU A 17 47.83 38.74 17.68
CA LEU A 17 46.45 39.22 17.59
C LEU A 17 46.31 39.95 16.25
N LEU A 18 45.51 39.41 15.34
CA LEU A 18 44.95 40.13 14.20
C LEU A 18 43.44 39.87 14.19
N ALA A 19 42.73 40.76 14.88
CA ALA A 19 41.29 40.90 14.77
C ALA A 19 40.97 41.48 13.38
N LEU A 20 40.66 40.62 12.42
CA LEU A 20 39.93 41.04 11.23
C LEU A 20 38.43 40.78 11.46
N VAL A 21 37.71 41.87 11.63
CA VAL A 21 36.25 41.95 11.60
C VAL A 21 35.80 41.61 10.17
N GLY A 22 35.69 40.31 9.90
CA GLY A 22 35.01 39.80 8.72
C GLY A 22 33.52 39.73 9.02
N SER A 23 32.78 40.79 8.67
CA SER A 23 31.32 40.79 8.65
C SER A 23 30.85 39.72 7.67
N LEU A 24 30.67 38.49 8.17
CA LEU A 24 29.95 37.43 7.49
C LEU A 24 28.52 37.93 7.27
N LEU A 25 28.22 38.34 6.04
CA LEU A 25 26.87 38.28 5.50
C LEU A 25 26.49 36.80 5.43
N ALA A 26 26.14 36.23 6.58
CA ALA A 26 25.39 35.00 6.67
C ALA A 26 24.00 35.32 6.10
N LEU A 27 23.88 35.20 4.78
CA LEU A 27 22.61 34.96 4.11
C LEU A 27 22.08 33.67 4.74
N GLY A 28 21.33 33.83 5.84
CA GLY A 28 20.66 32.74 6.50
C GLY A 28 19.70 32.14 5.49
N SER A 29 20.10 31.02 4.89
CA SER A 29 19.20 30.13 4.20
C SER A 29 18.17 29.70 5.23
N VAL A 30 17.00 30.33 5.20
CA VAL A 30 15.86 29.91 6.01
C VAL A 30 15.64 28.45 5.66
N PRO A 31 15.73 27.50 6.60
CA PRO A 31 15.47 26.11 6.30
C PRO A 31 14.03 26.03 5.79
N SER A 32 13.88 25.82 4.48
CA SER A 32 12.60 25.51 3.88
C SER A 32 12.18 24.17 4.47
N THR A 33 11.35 24.24 5.50
CA THR A 33 10.79 23.05 6.14
C THR A 33 9.88 22.44 5.11
N ALA A 34 10.39 21.45 4.36
CA ALA A 34 9.60 20.73 3.39
C ALA A 34 8.32 20.24 4.08
N ALA A 35 7.17 20.71 3.61
CA ALA A 35 5.88 20.32 4.17
C ALA A 35 5.79 18.79 4.18
N ALA A 36 5.38 18.23 5.32
CA ALA A 36 5.25 16.79 5.45
C ALA A 36 4.35 16.26 4.33
N PRO A 37 4.71 15.14 3.66
CA PRO A 37 3.95 14.64 2.54
C PRO A 37 2.52 14.32 2.98
N HIS A 38 1.55 14.85 2.25
CA HIS A 38 0.12 14.64 2.51
C HIS A 38 -0.21 13.15 2.58
N ARG A 39 -1.00 12.75 3.59
CA ARG A 39 -1.35 11.36 3.84
C ARG A 39 -2.85 11.18 3.88
N THR A 40 -3.33 10.12 3.25
CA THR A 40 -4.71 9.65 3.33
C THR A 40 -4.82 8.54 4.36
N ARG A 41 -5.79 8.67 5.26
CA ARG A 41 -6.25 7.59 6.13
C ARG A 41 -7.20 6.67 5.37
N VAL A 42 -6.69 5.52 4.94
CA VAL A 42 -7.47 4.48 4.25
C VAL A 42 -8.08 3.56 5.30
N VAL A 43 -9.41 3.47 5.33
CA VAL A 43 -10.14 2.57 6.22
C VAL A 43 -10.82 1.49 5.38
N VAL A 44 -10.43 0.24 5.59
CA VAL A 44 -11.07 -0.92 4.97
C VAL A 44 -11.96 -1.56 6.02
N LYS A 45 -13.27 -1.34 5.93
CA LYS A 45 -14.27 -2.03 6.77
C LYS A 45 -14.59 -3.36 6.11
N VAL A 46 -14.42 -4.46 6.81
CA VAL A 46 -14.65 -5.81 6.26
C VAL A 46 -15.76 -6.47 7.05
N ALA A 47 -16.88 -6.75 6.38
CA ALA A 47 -17.99 -7.48 6.99
C ALA A 47 -17.62 -8.95 7.20
N ASP A 48 -17.99 -9.49 8.37
CA ASP A 48 -17.90 -10.92 8.74
C ASP A 48 -16.52 -11.57 8.52
N CYS A 49 -15.43 -10.83 8.76
CA CYS A 49 -14.05 -11.27 8.50
C CYS A 49 -13.08 -10.76 9.59
N GLU A 50 -13.43 -10.95 10.86
CA GLU A 50 -12.53 -10.60 11.96
C GLU A 50 -11.24 -11.43 11.91
N GLY A 51 -10.09 -10.79 12.12
CA GLY A 51 -8.77 -11.43 12.01
C GLY A 51 -8.26 -11.64 10.58
N CYS A 52 -9.05 -11.31 9.55
CA CYS A 52 -8.60 -11.36 8.17
C CYS A 52 -7.40 -10.42 7.93
N GLN A 53 -6.49 -10.84 7.06
CA GLN A 53 -5.30 -10.07 6.75
C GLN A 53 -5.56 -9.17 5.55
N VAL A 54 -5.24 -7.89 5.67
CA VAL A 54 -5.44 -6.88 4.64
C VAL A 54 -4.13 -6.15 4.39
N PHE A 55 -3.80 -5.92 3.13
CA PHE A 55 -2.69 -5.05 2.75
C PHE A 55 -3.10 -4.18 1.57
N LEU A 56 -2.37 -3.09 1.36
CA LEU A 56 -2.56 -2.17 0.25
C LEU A 56 -1.36 -2.27 -0.67
N GLN A 57 -1.59 -2.20 -1.97
CA GLN A 57 -0.51 -2.14 -2.96
C GLN A 57 -0.84 -1.17 -4.08
N GLN A 58 0.16 -0.67 -4.78
CA GLN A 58 0.03 0.17 -5.97
C GLN A 58 0.88 -0.42 -7.08
N GLY A 59 0.30 -0.58 -8.27
CA GLY A 59 0.97 -1.07 -9.47
C GLY A 59 0.81 -0.13 -10.64
N LEU A 60 1.54 0.99 -10.67
CA LEU A 60 1.60 1.87 -11.83
C LEU A 60 2.85 1.53 -12.66
N ARG A 61 2.84 1.85 -13.97
CA ARG A 61 3.90 1.49 -14.94
C ARG A 61 5.34 1.68 -14.43
N ASN A 62 5.60 2.80 -13.73
CA ASN A 62 6.93 3.14 -13.21
C ASN A 62 6.93 3.32 -11.67
N SER A 63 5.91 2.80 -10.98
CA SER A 63 5.80 2.96 -9.54
C SER A 63 5.10 1.77 -8.92
N TRP A 64 5.84 1.06 -8.07
CA TRP A 64 5.31 -0.01 -7.24
C TRP A 64 5.43 0.37 -5.76
N TRP A 65 4.49 -0.11 -4.96
CA TRP A 65 4.51 0.05 -3.52
C TRP A 65 3.59 -0.97 -2.87
N SER A 66 3.93 -1.39 -1.66
CA SER A 66 3.06 -2.21 -0.82
C SER A 66 3.15 -1.71 0.62
N SER A 67 2.04 -1.81 1.34
CA SER A 67 1.98 -1.57 2.77
C SER A 67 2.42 -2.80 3.55
N ARG A 68 2.62 -2.63 4.86
CA ARG A 68 2.57 -3.78 5.77
C ARG A 68 1.16 -4.34 5.82
N THR A 69 1.04 -5.63 6.12
CA THR A 69 -0.24 -6.29 6.36
C THR A 69 -0.80 -5.89 7.71
N HIS A 70 -2.07 -5.50 7.75
CA HIS A 70 -2.83 -5.25 8.96
C HIS A 70 -3.89 -6.34 9.13
N ARG A 71 -4.22 -6.69 10.37
CA ARG A 71 -5.37 -7.56 10.66
C ARG A 71 -6.62 -6.72 10.83
N VAL A 72 -7.75 -7.23 10.35
CA VAL A 72 -9.07 -6.68 10.66
C VAL A 72 -9.28 -6.81 12.16
N ARG A 73 -9.54 -5.66 12.80
CA ARG A 73 -9.90 -5.52 14.21
C ARG A 73 -11.12 -4.62 14.34
N ASP A 74 -12.10 -5.03 15.13
CA ASP A 74 -13.38 -4.31 15.26
C ASP A 74 -14.03 -4.05 13.89
N GLY A 75 -13.99 -5.06 13.01
CA GLY A 75 -14.54 -4.99 11.66
C GLY A 75 -13.80 -4.05 10.69
N LYS A 76 -12.57 -3.59 10.99
CA LYS A 76 -11.79 -2.75 10.07
C LYS A 76 -10.28 -2.95 10.12
N ALA A 77 -9.61 -2.65 9.01
CA ALA A 77 -8.17 -2.40 8.93
C ALA A 77 -7.94 -0.93 8.55
N VAL A 78 -7.00 -0.26 9.22
CA VAL A 78 -6.73 1.18 9.02
C VAL A 78 -5.28 1.39 8.62
N PHE A 79 -5.07 2.16 7.56
CA PHE A 79 -3.75 2.49 7.03
C PHE A 79 -3.58 4.02 6.95
N SER A 80 -2.36 4.48 7.14
CA SER A 80 -1.95 5.84 6.80
C SER A 80 -1.03 5.76 5.60
N VAL A 81 -1.46 6.30 4.46
CA VAL A 81 -0.83 6.09 3.15
C VAL A 81 -0.47 7.45 2.56
N PRO A 82 0.73 7.66 1.97
CA PRO A 82 0.98 8.89 1.22
C PRO A 82 -0.08 9.03 0.12
N SER A 83 -0.72 10.18 -0.01
CA SER A 83 -1.89 10.33 -0.89
C SER A 83 -1.56 10.07 -2.36
N THR A 84 -0.31 10.31 -2.76
CA THR A 84 0.27 9.96 -4.07
C THR A 84 0.24 8.45 -4.38
N ARG A 85 0.10 7.59 -3.36
CA ARG A 85 0.00 6.14 -3.49
C ARG A 85 -1.43 5.63 -3.64
N THR A 86 -2.45 6.48 -3.52
CA THR A 86 -3.86 6.05 -3.59
C THR A 86 -4.33 5.78 -5.03
N ARG A 87 -3.82 6.51 -6.02
CA ARG A 87 -4.17 6.29 -7.43
C ARG A 87 -3.59 4.96 -7.92
N GLY A 88 -4.41 4.07 -8.44
CA GLY A 88 -4.00 2.71 -8.83
C GLY A 88 -3.71 1.82 -7.62
N MET A 89 -4.19 2.20 -6.43
CA MET A 89 -4.12 1.35 -5.24
C MET A 89 -5.13 0.20 -5.37
N SER A 90 -4.73 -1.00 -4.98
CA SER A 90 -5.59 -2.16 -4.77
C SER A 90 -5.48 -2.66 -3.34
N ILE A 91 -6.47 -3.46 -2.93
CA ILE A 91 -6.58 -3.98 -1.56
C ILE A 91 -6.47 -5.50 -1.64
N GLY A 92 -5.40 -6.07 -1.11
CA GLY A 92 -5.28 -7.51 -0.91
C GLY A 92 -5.98 -7.93 0.37
N ILE A 93 -6.60 -9.11 0.36
CA ILE A 93 -7.28 -9.69 1.53
C ILE A 93 -7.09 -11.20 1.60
N THR A 94 -6.79 -11.73 2.77
CA THR A 94 -6.72 -13.17 3.05
C THR A 94 -7.68 -13.51 4.19
N GLY A 95 -8.64 -14.38 3.90
CA GLY A 95 -9.61 -14.86 4.88
C GLY A 95 -8.98 -15.82 5.89
N THR A 96 -9.47 -15.81 7.13
CA THR A 96 -8.99 -16.74 8.18
C THR A 96 -9.26 -18.20 7.83
N TRP A 97 -10.32 -18.46 7.06
CA TRP A 97 -10.68 -19.78 6.54
C TRP A 97 -9.73 -20.35 5.48
N GLU A 98 -8.85 -19.54 4.90
CA GLU A 98 -7.90 -20.03 3.89
C GLU A 98 -6.81 -20.90 4.51
N ALA A 99 -6.48 -20.67 5.79
CA ALA A 99 -5.48 -21.46 6.52
C ALA A 99 -5.87 -22.94 6.68
N THR A 100 -7.17 -23.25 6.63
CA THR A 100 -7.70 -24.63 6.70
C THR A 100 -8.04 -25.18 5.32
N SER A 101 -7.62 -24.52 4.23
CA SER A 101 -7.87 -25.00 2.88
C SER A 101 -7.02 -26.25 2.61
N PRO A 102 -7.60 -27.34 2.06
CA PRO A 102 -6.84 -28.55 1.74
C PRO A 102 -5.81 -28.31 0.62
N HIS A 103 -6.08 -27.36 -0.28
CA HIS A 103 -5.19 -26.97 -1.37
C HIS A 103 -5.04 -25.44 -1.42
N PRO A 104 -3.88 -24.91 -1.83
CA PRO A 104 -3.72 -23.48 -2.04
C PRO A 104 -4.53 -23.01 -3.26
N SER A 105 -5.08 -21.81 -3.18
CA SER A 105 -5.74 -21.14 -4.33
C SER A 105 -4.76 -20.86 -5.48
N GLY A 106 -3.47 -20.74 -5.19
CA GLY A 106 -2.45 -20.36 -6.16
C GLY A 106 -2.41 -18.87 -6.48
N PHE A 107 -3.10 -18.03 -5.70
CA PHE A 107 -3.10 -16.58 -5.85
C PHE A 107 -3.50 -15.88 -4.55
N GLN A 108 -3.18 -14.59 -4.45
CA GLN A 108 -3.68 -13.69 -3.42
C GLN A 108 -5.01 -13.09 -3.85
N SER A 109 -6.03 -13.17 -2.99
CA SER A 109 -7.32 -12.53 -3.27
C SER A 109 -7.19 -11.03 -3.16
N ILE A 110 -7.74 -10.33 -4.16
CA ILE A 110 -7.79 -8.87 -4.24
C ILE A 110 -9.27 -8.45 -4.18
N VAL A 111 -9.56 -7.40 -3.42
CA VAL A 111 -10.90 -6.82 -3.37
C VAL A 111 -11.26 -6.25 -4.74
N THR A 112 -12.37 -6.74 -5.30
CA THR A 112 -12.93 -6.14 -6.50
C THR A 112 -13.60 -4.82 -6.13
N LEU A 113 -12.99 -3.70 -6.54
CA LEU A 113 -13.51 -2.37 -6.25
C LEU A 113 -14.71 -2.02 -7.14
N ARG A 114 -14.69 -2.44 -8.41
CA ARG A 114 -15.83 -2.28 -9.32
C ARG A 114 -15.93 -3.39 -10.36
N TYR A 115 -17.03 -4.13 -10.35
CA TYR A 115 -17.40 -5.08 -11.41
C TYR A 115 -17.84 -4.36 -12.68
N ARG A 116 -17.62 -5.00 -13.84
CA ARG A 116 -18.03 -4.43 -15.13
C ARG A 116 -19.55 -4.32 -15.21
N GLY A 117 -20.05 -3.16 -15.66
CA GLY A 117 -21.48 -2.92 -15.81
C GLY A 117 -22.18 -2.47 -14.53
N VAL A 118 -21.45 -2.33 -13.43
CA VAL A 118 -21.97 -1.76 -12.17
C VAL A 118 -21.40 -0.35 -12.00
N ALA A 119 -22.24 0.62 -11.63
CA ALA A 119 -21.78 1.99 -11.44
C ALA A 119 -21.02 2.15 -10.11
N ALA A 120 -20.23 3.21 -9.99
CA ALA A 120 -19.67 3.55 -8.69
C ALA A 120 -20.79 4.09 -7.79
N GLY A 121 -20.84 3.65 -6.53
CA GLY A 121 -21.93 3.95 -5.60
C GLY A 121 -22.99 2.85 -5.50
N ASP A 122 -23.09 1.95 -6.48
CA ASP A 122 -24.06 0.85 -6.45
C ASP A 122 -23.65 -0.22 -5.44
N GLU A 123 -24.64 -0.85 -4.80
CA GLU A 123 -24.43 -2.02 -3.96
C GLU A 123 -24.40 -3.30 -4.79
N VAL A 124 -23.60 -4.27 -4.35
CA VAL A 124 -23.51 -5.59 -4.98
C VAL A 124 -23.67 -6.65 -3.91
N THR A 125 -24.60 -7.58 -4.13
CA THR A 125 -24.79 -8.74 -3.25
C THR A 125 -23.78 -9.85 -3.57
N ALA A 126 -23.60 -10.79 -2.65
CA ALA A 126 -22.73 -11.95 -2.88
C ALA A 126 -23.17 -12.80 -4.08
N ALA A 127 -24.49 -12.94 -4.30
CA ALA A 127 -25.04 -13.69 -5.42
C ALA A 127 -24.65 -13.02 -6.75
N VAL A 128 -24.80 -11.71 -6.85
CA VAL A 128 -24.39 -10.94 -8.03
C VAL A 128 -22.87 -10.99 -8.21
N ALA A 129 -22.09 -10.78 -7.16
CA ALA A 129 -20.63 -10.83 -7.23
C ALA A 129 -20.14 -12.15 -7.87
N ARG A 130 -20.72 -13.30 -7.47
CA ARG A 130 -20.37 -14.63 -8.01
C ARG A 130 -20.65 -14.80 -9.51
N THR A 131 -21.62 -14.09 -10.06
CA THR A 131 -21.94 -14.17 -11.50
C THR A 131 -21.02 -13.30 -12.35
N GLN A 132 -20.28 -12.37 -11.74
CA GLN A 132 -19.41 -11.47 -12.47
C GLN A 132 -18.24 -12.19 -13.13
N ARG A 133 -17.83 -11.63 -14.27
CA ARG A 133 -16.76 -12.16 -15.13
C ARG A 133 -15.66 -11.15 -15.38
N ARG A 134 -15.92 -9.86 -15.14
CA ARG A 134 -14.91 -8.81 -15.18
C ARG A 134 -15.06 -7.84 -14.02
N GLY A 135 -13.94 -7.33 -13.55
CA GLY A 135 -13.89 -6.31 -12.52
C GLY A 135 -12.55 -5.59 -12.51
N SER A 136 -12.48 -4.52 -11.73
CA SER A 136 -11.26 -3.76 -11.49
C SER A 136 -11.00 -3.68 -9.99
N ALA A 137 -9.73 -3.81 -9.62
CA ALA A 137 -9.23 -3.57 -8.28
C ALA A 137 -8.46 -2.23 -8.17
N CYS A 138 -8.39 -1.44 -9.24
CA CYS A 138 -7.52 -0.28 -9.35
C CYS A 138 -8.26 1.00 -8.94
N PHE A 139 -8.08 1.45 -7.69
CA PHE A 139 -8.74 2.64 -7.18
C PHE A 139 -8.39 3.89 -8.01
N ALA A 140 -9.37 4.75 -8.27
CA ALA A 140 -9.16 6.00 -9.00
C ALA A 140 -8.17 6.96 -8.30
N GLY A 141 -7.99 6.78 -6.99
CA GLY A 141 -7.18 7.66 -6.14
C GLY A 141 -8.03 8.73 -5.46
N THR A 142 -7.42 9.44 -4.52
CA THR A 142 -8.06 10.54 -3.81
C THR A 142 -7.02 11.54 -3.28
N SER A 143 -7.42 12.79 -3.15
CA SER A 143 -6.70 13.85 -2.43
C SER A 143 -7.28 14.09 -1.03
N ALA A 144 -8.33 13.36 -0.63
CA ALA A 144 -8.93 13.53 0.68
C ALA A 144 -8.03 12.96 1.79
N ASP A 145 -8.17 13.52 2.99
CA ASP A 145 -7.48 13.01 4.20
C ASP A 145 -7.99 11.62 4.61
N ARG A 146 -9.14 11.19 4.09
CA ARG A 146 -9.77 9.94 4.47
C ARG A 146 -10.55 9.32 3.31
N VAL A 147 -10.42 8.01 3.16
CA VAL A 147 -11.28 7.19 2.30
C VAL A 147 -11.72 5.94 3.04
N VAL A 148 -12.97 5.51 2.82
CA VAL A 148 -13.54 4.31 3.44
C VAL A 148 -14.01 3.36 2.37
N PHE A 149 -13.45 2.15 2.36
CA PHE A 149 -13.94 1.03 1.58
C PHE A 149 -14.78 0.15 2.49
N ARG A 150 -16.06 -0.05 2.15
CA ARG A 150 -16.88 -1.10 2.75
C ARG A 150 -16.71 -2.34 1.89
N VAL A 151 -16.16 -3.39 2.47
CA VAL A 151 -15.79 -4.61 1.78
C VAL A 151 -16.61 -5.75 2.36
N GLU A 152 -17.31 -6.44 1.46
CA GLU A 152 -17.89 -7.73 1.76
C GLU A 152 -16.84 -8.80 1.49
N ALA A 153 -16.70 -9.75 2.41
CA ALA A 153 -15.82 -10.89 2.26
C ALA A 153 -16.58 -12.18 2.56
N ARG A 154 -16.42 -13.17 1.68
CA ARG A 154 -17.08 -14.47 1.80
C ARG A 154 -16.12 -15.59 1.46
N ARG A 155 -16.20 -16.67 2.22
CA ARG A 155 -15.57 -17.95 1.89
C ARG A 155 -16.11 -18.44 0.54
N GLN A 156 -15.21 -18.79 -0.37
CA GLN A 156 -15.54 -19.29 -1.70
C GLN A 156 -14.69 -20.52 -2.03
N ARG A 157 -15.32 -21.56 -2.58
CA ARG A 157 -14.60 -22.71 -3.14
C ARG A 157 -14.39 -22.51 -4.64
N ILE A 158 -13.17 -22.77 -5.09
CA ILE A 158 -12.76 -22.68 -6.50
C ILE A 158 -11.89 -23.90 -6.87
N ALA A 159 -11.59 -24.06 -8.16
CA ALA A 159 -10.49 -24.93 -8.56
C ALA A 159 -9.17 -24.26 -8.14
N GLY A 160 -8.34 -24.96 -7.38
CA GLY A 160 -7.00 -24.51 -6.97
C GLY A 160 -5.90 -25.44 -7.50
N ASN A 161 -4.69 -25.24 -7.01
CA ASN A 161 -3.54 -26.03 -7.45
C ASN A 161 -3.57 -27.40 -6.78
N GLY A 162 -3.78 -28.46 -7.58
CA GLY A 162 -3.84 -29.84 -7.10
C GLY A 162 -5.20 -30.27 -6.52
N GLY A 163 -6.24 -29.42 -6.57
CA GLY A 163 -7.58 -29.78 -6.12
C GLY A 163 -8.44 -28.57 -5.74
N PRO A 164 -9.66 -28.77 -5.22
CA PRO A 164 -10.52 -27.69 -4.78
C PRO A 164 -9.89 -26.87 -3.64
N ALA A 165 -9.77 -25.55 -3.82
CA ALA A 165 -9.25 -24.63 -2.82
C ALA A 165 -10.36 -23.77 -2.21
N VAL A 166 -10.16 -23.39 -0.94
CA VAL A 166 -10.95 -22.37 -0.26
C VAL A 166 -10.18 -21.05 -0.38
N THR A 167 -10.85 -20.04 -0.89
CA THR A 167 -10.32 -18.69 -1.08
C THR A 167 -11.31 -17.63 -0.61
N THR A 168 -10.96 -16.35 -0.74
CA THR A 168 -11.79 -15.22 -0.36
C THR A 168 -12.39 -14.57 -1.60
N LEU A 169 -13.72 -14.60 -1.71
CA LEU A 169 -14.44 -13.68 -2.58
C LEU A 169 -14.61 -12.36 -1.82
N ALA A 170 -14.01 -11.28 -2.33
CA ALA A 170 -14.14 -9.96 -1.74
C ALA A 170 -14.45 -8.86 -2.77
N TRP A 171 -15.37 -7.96 -2.41
CA TRP A 171 -15.78 -6.85 -3.26
C TRP A 171 -16.17 -5.64 -2.42
N ALA A 172 -16.03 -4.45 -2.98
CA ALA A 172 -16.52 -3.22 -2.34
C ALA A 172 -18.05 -3.11 -2.48
N SER A 173 -18.78 -2.80 -1.42
CA SER A 173 -20.22 -2.50 -1.50
C SER A 173 -20.53 -1.33 -0.57
N PRO A 174 -20.79 -0.11 -1.08
CA PRO A 174 -20.95 0.23 -2.49
C PRO A 174 -19.65 0.15 -3.30
N GLN A 175 -19.78 -0.03 -4.62
CA GLN A 175 -18.66 -0.14 -5.55
C GLN A 175 -17.91 1.20 -5.67
N ALA A 176 -16.58 1.16 -5.71
CA ALA A 176 -15.75 2.36 -5.70
C ALA A 176 -15.46 2.89 -7.12
N ALA A 177 -15.04 4.16 -7.20
CA ALA A 177 -14.46 4.70 -8.42
C ALA A 177 -13.11 4.00 -8.72
N VAL A 178 -12.94 3.55 -9.96
CA VAL A 178 -11.72 2.86 -10.42
C VAL A 178 -11.12 3.57 -11.62
N LEU A 179 -9.83 3.34 -11.86
CA LEU A 179 -9.15 3.82 -13.05
C LEU A 179 -9.80 3.26 -14.33
N PRO A 180 -9.90 4.07 -15.40
CA PRO A 180 -10.42 3.60 -16.67
C PRO A 180 -9.54 2.50 -17.25
N ARG A 181 -10.12 1.62 -18.07
CA ARG A 181 -9.42 0.54 -18.80
C ARG A 181 -8.68 -0.50 -17.94
N THR A 182 -8.95 -0.58 -16.64
CA THR A 182 -8.36 -1.56 -15.71
C THR A 182 -9.27 -2.77 -15.43
N GLN A 183 -10.15 -3.11 -16.38
CA GLN A 183 -11.12 -4.20 -16.21
C GLN A 183 -10.48 -5.53 -16.60
N GLU A 184 -10.25 -6.38 -15.62
CA GLU A 184 -9.66 -7.71 -15.79
C GLU A 184 -10.69 -8.82 -15.70
N ARG A 185 -10.30 -10.03 -16.09
CA ARG A 185 -11.13 -11.23 -15.88
C ARG A 185 -11.15 -11.58 -14.39
N VAL A 186 -12.33 -11.89 -13.89
CA VAL A 186 -12.51 -12.47 -12.54
C VAL A 186 -13.15 -13.85 -12.69
N TYR A 187 -12.79 -14.77 -11.79
CA TYR A 187 -13.32 -16.13 -11.80
C TYR A 187 -14.38 -16.28 -10.71
N ARG A 188 -15.65 -16.44 -11.10
CA ARG A 188 -16.78 -16.49 -10.16
C ARG A 188 -16.78 -15.28 -9.20
N GLY A 189 -16.50 -14.10 -9.72
CA GLY A 189 -16.37 -12.86 -8.95
C GLY A 189 -15.04 -12.67 -8.22
N VAL A 190 -14.21 -13.71 -8.09
CA VAL A 190 -12.92 -13.63 -7.38
C VAL A 190 -11.89 -12.96 -8.30
N PHE A 191 -11.32 -11.85 -7.81
CA PHE A 191 -10.15 -11.23 -8.41
C PHE A 191 -8.91 -11.78 -7.69
N GLY A 192 -8.11 -12.55 -8.41
CA GLY A 192 -6.87 -13.13 -7.89
C GLY A 192 -5.66 -12.54 -8.60
N ALA A 193 -4.57 -12.33 -7.87
CA ALA A 193 -3.28 -11.93 -8.43
C ALA A 193 -2.15 -12.74 -7.79
N GLN A 194 -1.13 -13.10 -8.57
CA GLN A 194 0.10 -13.73 -8.06
C GLN A 194 1.15 -12.68 -7.69
N ASP A 195 1.11 -11.54 -8.40
CA ASP A 195 1.98 -10.39 -8.19
C ASP A 195 1.16 -9.12 -7.87
N VAL A 196 1.77 -7.95 -8.06
CA VAL A 196 1.10 -6.65 -7.98
C VAL A 196 0.06 -6.52 -9.10
N VAL A 197 -1.14 -6.02 -8.77
CA VAL A 197 -2.17 -5.72 -9.78
C VAL A 197 -1.72 -4.52 -10.63
N PRO A 198 -1.56 -4.68 -11.96
CA PRO A 198 -1.24 -3.58 -12.85
C PRO A 198 -2.44 -2.65 -13.03
N CYS A 199 -2.22 -1.35 -12.82
CA CYS A 199 -3.23 -0.30 -12.82
C CYS A 199 -2.86 0.85 -13.77
N SER A 200 -2.35 0.52 -14.96
CA SER A 200 -1.88 1.47 -15.99
C SER A 200 -2.57 1.28 -17.32
#